data_AF-A0A3P2A8F8-F1
#
_entry.id   AF-A0A3P2A8F8-F1
#
_cell.length_a   1.000
_cell.length_b   1.000
_cell.length_c   1.000
_cell.angle_alpha   90.00
_cell.angle_beta   90.00
_cell.angle_gamma   90.00
#
_symmetry.space_group_name_H-M   'P 1'
#
loop_
_entity.id
_entity.type
_entity.pdbx_description
1 polymer ?
#
loop_
_entity_poly.entity_id
_entity_poly.type
_entity_poly.pdbx_seq_one_letter_code
_entity_poly.pdbx_strand_id
1 'polypeptide(L)'
;MMNPEQLRHCFQHATDDELAEFIQQHGTLLALFNETWTQFQNERRQRPSEPVREYAADISPEQLSHHAIDEDETLRFFEHFERERLHNDSPYRR
;
A
#
# COMPACT_ATOMS: atom_id res chain seq x y z
N MET A 1 -26.11 8.57 -1.58
CA MET A 1 -25.79 8.74 -3.01
C MET A 1 -24.67 9.78 -3.08
N MET A 2 -23.67 9.59 -3.95
CA MET A 2 -22.51 10.47 -4.02
C MET A 2 -22.93 11.85 -4.54
N ASN A 3 -22.48 12.94 -3.91
CA ASN A 3 -22.85 14.31 -4.29
C ASN A 3 -21.82 14.93 -5.25
N PRO A 4 -22.20 15.88 -6.12
CA PRO A 4 -21.28 16.54 -7.06
C PRO A 4 -20.06 17.17 -6.39
N GLU A 5 -20.24 17.76 -5.21
CA GLU A 5 -19.18 18.32 -4.36
C GLU A 5 -18.09 17.28 -4.00
N GLN A 6 -18.47 16.01 -3.82
CA GLN A 6 -17.52 14.93 -3.52
C GLN A 6 -16.70 14.54 -4.75
N LEU A 7 -17.29 14.64 -5.95
CA LEU A 7 -16.61 14.37 -7.21
C LEU A 7 -15.76 15.55 -7.69
N ARG A 8 -16.09 16.78 -7.28
CA ARG A 8 -15.33 18.01 -7.60
C ARG A 8 -13.86 17.90 -7.20
N HIS A 9 -13.57 17.23 -6.08
CA HIS A 9 -12.19 16.99 -5.64
C HIS A 9 -11.41 16.05 -6.58
N CYS A 10 -12.09 15.10 -7.22
CA CYS A 10 -11.50 14.15 -8.17
C CYS A 10 -11.45 14.72 -9.60
N PHE A 11 -12.44 15.53 -9.98
CA PHE A 11 -12.62 16.09 -11.31
C PHE A 11 -12.63 17.62 -11.26
N GLN A 12 -11.47 18.21 -10.94
CA GLN A 12 -11.33 19.64 -10.66
C GLN A 12 -11.68 20.55 -11.84
N HIS A 13 -11.69 20.02 -13.06
CA HIS A 13 -11.98 20.75 -14.29
C HIS A 13 -13.37 20.49 -14.85
N ALA A 14 -14.15 19.57 -14.25
CA ALA A 14 -15.48 19.24 -14.72
C ALA A 14 -16.50 20.31 -14.29
N THR A 15 -17.36 20.70 -15.22
CA THR A 15 -18.51 21.57 -14.97
C THR A 15 -19.57 20.85 -14.14
N ASP A 16 -20.47 21.61 -13.51
CA ASP A 16 -21.54 21.03 -12.67
C ASP A 16 -22.48 20.14 -13.48
N ASP A 17 -22.73 20.50 -14.75
CA ASP A 17 -23.57 19.72 -15.67
C ASP A 17 -22.91 18.39 -16.06
N GLU A 18 -21.60 18.39 -16.36
CA GLU A 18 -20.84 17.16 -16.65
C GLU A 18 -20.80 16.23 -15.43
N LEU A 19 -20.67 16.79 -14.22
CA LEU A 19 -20.71 16.01 -12.98
C LEU A 19 -22.10 15.41 -12.73
N ALA A 20 -23.17 16.17 -12.97
CA ALA A 20 -24.54 15.70 -12.83
C ALA A 20 -24.85 14.57 -13.83
N GLU A 21 -24.47 14.74 -15.09
CA GLU A 21 -24.64 13.71 -16.12
C GLU A 21 -23.84 12.45 -15.79
N PHE A 22 -22.59 12.60 -15.33
CA PHE A 22 -21.74 11.49 -14.90
C PHE A 22 -22.36 10.71 -13.73
N ILE A 23 -22.88 11.41 -12.71
CA ILE A 23 -23.57 10.78 -11.57
C ILE A 23 -24.81 10.01 -12.06
N GLN A 24 -25.56 10.58 -13.00
CA GLN A 24 -26.75 9.94 -13.54
C GLN A 24 -26.41 8.67 -14.34
N GLN A 25 -25.40 8.74 -15.20
CA GLN A 25 -24.96 7.61 -16.04
C GLN A 25 -24.30 6.50 -15.23
N HIS A 26 -23.56 6.83 -14.17
CA HIS A 26 -22.75 5.89 -13.40
C HIS A 26 -23.22 5.71 -11.95
N GLY A 27 -24.46 6.06 -11.62
CA GLY A 27 -24.98 6.09 -10.25
C GLY A 27 -24.83 4.76 -9.50
N THR A 28 -25.02 3.63 -10.17
CA THR A 28 -24.83 2.29 -9.57
C THR A 28 -23.38 2.03 -9.19
N LEU A 29 -22.42 2.40 -10.04
CA LEU A 29 -21.00 2.23 -9.76
C LEU A 29 -20.55 3.12 -8.60
N LEU A 30 -21.02 4.37 -8.58
CA LEU A 30 -20.73 5.30 -7.48
C LEU A 30 -21.34 4.83 -6.15
N ALA A 31 -22.51 4.20 -6.18
CA ALA A 31 -23.10 3.59 -4.99
C ALA A 31 -22.26 2.43 -4.45
N LEU A 32 -21.85 1.50 -5.33
CA LEU A 32 -20.97 0.37 -4.96
C LEU A 32 -19.61 0.84 -4.44
N PHE A 33 -19.02 1.86 -5.08
CA PHE A 33 -17.78 2.47 -4.62
C PHE A 33 -17.92 3.02 -3.20
N ASN A 34 -19.00 3.77 -2.94
CA ASN A 34 -19.21 4.35 -1.61
C ASN A 34 -19.45 3.27 -0.53
N GLU A 35 -20.16 2.20 -0.86
CA GLU A 35 -20.40 1.07 0.05
C GLU A 35 -19.09 0.33 0.38
N THR A 36 -18.35 -0.08 -0.64
CA THR A 36 -17.06 -0.78 -0.48
C THR A 36 -16.03 0.06 0.26
N TRP A 37 -15.97 1.36 -0.03
CA TRP A 37 -15.09 2.28 0.68
C TRP A 37 -15.45 2.42 2.16
N THR A 38 -16.74 2.51 2.47
CA THR A 38 -17.24 2.57 3.85
C THR A 38 -16.91 1.28 4.61
N GLN A 39 -17.11 0.12 3.98
CA GLN A 39 -16.76 -1.17 4.55
C GLN A 39 -15.26 -1.24 4.86
N PHE A 40 -14.40 -0.88 3.89
CA PHE A 40 -12.95 -0.84 4.07
C PHE A 40 -12.53 0.06 5.25
N GLN A 41 -13.12 1.25 5.37
CA GLN A 41 -12.82 2.14 6.49
C GLN A 41 -13.22 1.53 7.83
N ASN A 42 -14.36 0.84 7.90
CA ASN A 42 -14.82 0.18 9.11
C ASN A 42 -13.88 -0.97 9.50
N GLU A 43 -13.51 -1.82 8.54
CA GLU A 43 -12.53 -2.88 8.74
C GLU A 43 -11.18 -2.33 9.20
N ARG A 44 -10.70 -1.24 8.58
CA ARG A 44 -9.45 -0.59 8.95
C ARG A 44 -9.48 0.00 10.36
N ARG A 45 -10.60 0.59 10.79
CA ARG A 45 -10.77 1.11 12.17
C ARG A 45 -10.84 0.00 13.20
N GLN A 46 -11.39 -1.15 12.83
CA GLN A 46 -11.48 -2.32 13.71
C GLN A 46 -10.15 -3.08 13.80
N ARG A 47 -9.28 -2.95 12.78
CA ARG A 47 -7.95 -3.54 12.83
C ARG A 47 -7.14 -2.83 13.92
N PRO A 48 -6.64 -3.55 14.92
CA PRO A 48 -5.73 -2.95 15.88
C PRO A 48 -4.53 -2.40 15.10
N SER A 49 -4.13 -1.17 15.40
CA SER A 49 -2.88 -0.60 14.89
C SER A 49 -1.77 -1.60 15.18
N GLU A 50 -1.13 -2.11 14.13
CA GLU A 50 0.05 -2.95 14.31
C GLU A 50 1.04 -2.16 15.18
N PRO A 51 1.59 -2.77 16.25
CA PRO A 51 2.55 -2.07 17.08
C PRO A 51 3.68 -1.63 16.17
N VAL A 52 3.94 -0.32 16.14
CA VAL A 52 5.12 0.23 15.47
C VAL A 52 6.32 -0.40 16.16
N ARG A 53 6.90 -1.42 15.53
CA ARG A 53 8.17 -1.98 15.99
C ARG A 53 9.22 -0.98 15.58
N GLU A 54 9.76 -0.25 16.54
CA GLU A 54 10.98 0.50 16.32
C GLU A 54 12.06 -0.48 15.86
N TYR A 55 12.55 -0.24 14.65
CA TYR A 55 13.61 -1.05 14.08
C TYR A 55 14.83 -0.94 15.00
N ALA A 56 15.33 -2.09 15.46
CA ALA A 56 16.49 -2.17 16.33
C ALA A 56 16.36 -1.40 17.67
N ALA A 57 15.15 -1.37 18.27
CA ALA A 57 14.88 -0.70 19.55
C ALA A 57 15.85 -1.07 20.70
N ASP A 58 16.36 -2.31 20.70
CA ASP A 58 17.26 -2.84 21.73
C ASP A 58 18.75 -2.72 21.37
N ILE A 59 19.09 -2.10 20.22
CA ILE A 59 20.47 -1.98 19.74
C ILE A 59 20.94 -0.54 19.91
N SER A 60 21.93 -0.35 20.77
CA SER A 60 22.59 0.95 20.92
C SER A 60 23.55 1.18 19.75
N PRO A 61 23.61 2.39 19.16
CA PRO A 61 24.60 2.70 18.11
C PRO A 61 26.05 2.42 18.51
N GLU A 62 26.36 2.53 19.80
CA GLU A 62 27.68 2.28 20.40
C GLU A 62 28.04 0.78 20.44
N GLN A 63 27.06 -0.11 20.26
CA GLN A 63 27.27 -1.56 20.18
C GLN A 63 27.53 -2.03 18.73
N LEU A 64 27.43 -1.12 17.75
CA LEU A 64 27.68 -1.44 16.36
C LEU A 64 29.19 -1.51 16.11
N SER A 65 29.66 -2.68 15.67
CA SER A 65 31.01 -2.86 15.12
C SER A 65 30.96 -2.97 13.61
N HIS A 66 32.00 -2.46 12.95
CA HIS A 66 32.20 -2.68 11.51
C HIS A 66 33.23 -3.77 11.31
N HIS A 67 32.84 -4.78 10.54
CA HIS A 67 33.72 -5.84 10.10
C HIS A 67 33.93 -5.69 8.59
N ALA A 68 35.15 -5.94 8.12
CA ALA A 68 35.39 -6.06 6.69
C ALA A 68 34.60 -7.27 6.17
N ILE A 69 33.89 -7.08 5.07
CA ILE A 69 33.16 -8.16 4.41
C ILE A 69 34.20 -9.14 3.88
N ASP A 70 34.10 -10.41 4.27
CA ASP A 70 34.99 -11.46 3.79
C ASP A 70 34.56 -11.93 2.39
N GLU A 71 35.50 -12.46 1.61
CA GLU A 71 35.21 -13.04 0.29
C GLU A 71 34.22 -14.20 0.40
N ASP A 72 34.36 -15.02 1.45
CA ASP A 72 33.44 -16.13 1.76
C ASP A 72 32.04 -15.63 2.12
N GLU A 73 31.93 -14.50 2.84
CA GLU A 73 30.65 -13.89 3.20
C GLU A 73 29.95 -13.32 1.95
N THR A 74 30.73 -12.70 1.07
CA THR A 74 30.26 -12.18 -0.22
C THR A 74 29.71 -13.30 -1.11
N LEU A 75 30.41 -14.44 -1.19
CA LEU A 75 29.97 -15.59 -1.97
C LEU A 75 28.64 -16.17 -1.43
N ARG A 76 28.54 -16.33 -0.11
CA ARG A 76 27.30 -16.81 0.56
C ARG A 76 26.13 -15.86 0.34
N PHE A 77 26.39 -14.55 0.35
CA PHE A 77 25.38 -13.55 0.04
C PHE A 77 24.84 -13.72 -1.39
N PHE A 78 25.72 -13.87 -2.39
CA PHE A 78 25.31 -14.07 -3.77
C PHE A 78 24.53 -15.36 -3.99
N GLU A 79 24.96 -16.48 -3.38
CA GLU A 79 24.24 -17.75 -3.46
C GLU A 79 22.82 -17.64 -2.87
N HIS A 80 22.68 -16.96 -1.74
CA HIS A 80 21.38 -16.73 -1.12
C HIS A 80 20.49 -15.84 -1.99
N PHE A 81 21.05 -14.72 -2.47
CA PHE A 81 20.32 -13.74 -3.26
C PHE A 81 19.84 -14.31 -4.60
N GLU A 82 20.69 -15.02 -5.35
CA GLU A 82 20.29 -15.66 -6.61
C GLU A 82 19.23 -16.74 -6.40
N ARG A 83 19.32 -17.50 -5.30
CA ARG A 83 18.31 -18.50 -4.96
C ARG A 83 16.95 -17.87 -4.65
N GLU A 84 16.93 -16.76 -3.92
CA GLU A 84 15.70 -16.03 -3.58
C GLU A 84 15.10 -15.29 -4.78
N ARG A 85 15.94 -14.79 -5.70
CA ARG A 85 15.50 -14.12 -6.94
C ARG A 85 14.57 -15.01 -7.78
N LEU A 86 14.89 -16.30 -7.88
CA LEU A 86 14.06 -17.27 -8.59
C LEU A 86 12.72 -17.56 -7.91
N HIS A 87 12.58 -17.29 -6.61
CA HIS A 87 11.37 -17.56 -5.84
C HIS A 87 10.44 -16.35 -5.69
N ASN A 88 10.97 -15.13 -5.64
CA ASN A 88 10.21 -13.91 -5.34
C ASN A 88 9.84 -13.05 -6.56
N ASP A 89 10.45 -13.27 -7.73
CA ASP A 89 10.13 -12.52 -8.97
C ASP A 89 8.92 -13.07 -9.77
N SER A 90 8.05 -13.88 -9.16
CA SER A 90 6.78 -14.24 -9.80
C SER A 90 5.67 -13.31 -9.32
N PRO A 91 5.22 -12.32 -10.14
CA PRO A 91 4.15 -11.40 -9.76
C PRO A 91 2.78 -12.08 -9.59
N TYR A 92 2.68 -13.38 -9.89
CA TYR A 92 1.46 -14.17 -9.77
C TYR A 92 1.77 -15.57 -9.22
N ARG A 93 1.83 -15.73 -7.90
CA ARG A 93 1.52 -17.04 -7.31
C ARG A 93 -0.01 -17.15 -7.19
N ARG A 94 -0.61 -18.00 -8.03
CA ARG A 94 -1.98 -18.49 -7.87
C ARG A 94 -2.06 -19.49 -6.72
#